data_AF-A0A0K1ECN7-F1
#
_entry.id   AF-A0A0K1ECN7-F1
#
_cell.length_a   1.000
_cell.length_b   1.000
_cell.length_c   1.000
_cell.angle_alpha   90.00
_cell.angle_beta   90.00
_cell.angle_gamma   90.00
#
_symmetry.space_group_name_H-M   'P 1'
#
loop_
_entity.id
_entity.type
_entity.pdbx_description
1 polymer ?
#
loop_
_entity_poly.entity_id
_entity_poly.type
_entity_poly.pdbx_seq_one_letter_code
_entity_poly.pdbx_strand_id
1 'polypeptide(L)'
;MKYVGLFCSFALGLGIAAAACGDDGSESPGTTTTTTTGEGGSGAAPGCPTVLEAPCGTCMGDACCEDLTACEDDPDCWACVHAQDSDACERTPETHDRVDRYLVCRGGACQQACIAGGNGDCEGRLDNLYPAACAECLQASCCDEIANCAANDACWIDCYTMHDTDACHGNQDGHALYHALGACFNATDCASACSAPPIAPACDAPVDSPSAGVCVPTGGACNPVTNEGCPDDGSACDINQGGTFQCFPPPSPNATCEACGSAAGWCAPGNTCAPGGKCARYCCDDADCGTGTCDKDVLGVATVGLCVEAN
;
A
#
# COMPACT_ATOMS: atom_id res chain seq x y z
N MET A 1 17.71 13.28 19.60
CA MET A 1 16.48 12.52 19.89
C MET A 1 16.45 11.39 18.88
N LYS A 2 16.52 10.14 19.32
CA LYS A 2 16.56 8.95 18.44
C LYS A 2 15.11 8.58 18.16
N TYR A 3 14.60 8.87 16.97
CA TYR A 3 13.36 8.29 16.48
C TYR A 3 13.73 7.04 15.68
N VAL A 4 13.39 5.88 16.23
CA VAL A 4 13.33 4.61 15.49
C VAL A 4 11.91 4.56 14.96
N GLY A 5 11.70 5.06 13.74
CA GLY A 5 10.43 4.95 13.03
C GLY A 5 10.27 3.52 12.52
N LEU A 6 9.35 2.78 13.13
CA LEU A 6 8.84 1.52 12.60
C LEU A 6 7.95 1.87 11.41
N PHE A 7 8.51 1.95 10.21
CA PHE A 7 7.76 2.21 8.99
C PHE A 7 6.98 0.93 8.62
N CYS A 8 5.65 0.97 8.80
CA CYS A 8 4.74 0.04 8.14
C CYS A 8 4.99 0.13 6.63
N SER A 9 5.57 -0.92 6.08
CA SER A 9 5.86 -1.05 4.66
C SER A 9 4.55 -1.35 3.93
N PHE A 10 3.84 -0.31 3.51
CA PHE A 10 2.83 -0.44 2.47
C PHE A 10 3.57 -0.62 1.13
N ALA A 11 3.72 -1.87 0.71
CA ALA A 11 4.25 -2.20 -0.59
C ALA A 11 3.15 -1.96 -1.65
N LEU A 12 3.20 -0.82 -2.32
CA LEU A 12 2.67 -0.70 -3.68
C LEU A 12 3.65 -1.40 -4.64
N GLY A 13 3.77 -2.72 -4.50
CA GLY A 13 4.18 -3.58 -5.58
C GLY A 13 2.93 -3.88 -6.40
N LEU A 14 2.94 -3.56 -7.70
CA LEU A 14 1.87 -3.99 -8.60
C LEU A 14 1.69 -5.52 -8.45
N GLY A 15 0.52 -5.92 -7.94
CA GLY A 15 0.06 -7.30 -7.87
C GLY A 15 0.52 -8.10 -6.65
N ILE A 16 -0.12 -7.86 -5.50
CA ILE A 16 -0.80 -8.84 -4.61
C ILE A 16 -1.14 -8.10 -3.30
N ALA A 17 -2.43 -8.18 -2.95
CA ALA A 17 -3.07 -7.75 -1.70
C ALA A 17 -2.16 -7.40 -0.51
N ALA A 18 -2.19 -6.14 -0.08
CA ALA A 18 -1.81 -5.74 1.27
C ALA A 18 -3.07 -5.72 2.17
N ALA A 19 -3.34 -6.86 2.82
CA ALA A 19 -4.06 -6.94 4.09
C ALA A 19 -3.84 -8.34 4.69
N ALA A 20 -2.63 -8.57 5.22
CA ALA A 20 -2.38 -9.54 6.28
C ALA A 20 -1.04 -9.20 6.93
N CYS A 21 -1.07 -8.51 8.06
CA CYS A 21 0.02 -8.54 9.03
C CYS A 21 0.01 -9.93 9.67
N GLY A 22 0.64 -10.90 9.01
CA GLY A 22 0.75 -12.28 9.45
C GLY A 22 1.89 -12.49 10.44
N ASP A 23 1.52 -12.93 11.65
CA ASP A 23 2.35 -13.39 12.76
C ASP A 23 3.06 -14.73 12.41
N ASP A 24 4.37 -14.81 12.66
CA ASP A 24 5.19 -16.00 12.42
C ASP A 24 4.94 -17.06 13.51
N GLY A 25 3.99 -17.95 13.25
CA GLY A 25 3.73 -19.13 14.07
C GLY A 25 4.80 -20.22 13.91
N SER A 26 5.51 -20.53 15.00
CA SER A 26 6.19 -21.83 15.18
C SER A 26 5.52 -22.61 16.33
N GLU A 27 5.25 -23.89 16.06
CA GLU A 27 4.22 -24.74 16.66
C GLU A 27 4.50 -25.25 18.09
N SER A 28 3.43 -25.47 18.88
CA SER A 28 3.21 -26.77 19.55
C SER A 28 1.76 -26.99 20.02
N PRO A 29 1.23 -28.24 19.99
CA PRO A 29 -0.20 -28.50 20.06
C PRO A 29 -0.69 -28.65 21.50
N GLY A 30 -1.46 -27.67 21.97
CA GLY A 30 -2.27 -27.76 23.18
C GLY A 30 -3.73 -28.08 22.82
N THR A 31 -4.15 -29.33 23.01
CA THR A 31 -5.55 -29.75 22.88
C THR A 31 -6.42 -28.96 23.86
N THR A 32 -7.27 -28.06 23.35
CA THR A 32 -8.26 -27.34 24.16
C THR A 32 -9.65 -27.82 23.80
N THR A 33 -10.28 -28.50 24.74
CA THR A 33 -11.66 -28.97 24.67
C THR A 33 -12.59 -27.79 24.96
N THR A 34 -13.22 -27.21 23.93
CA THR A 34 -14.24 -26.17 24.14
C THR A 34 -15.60 -26.82 24.36
N THR A 35 -16.00 -26.89 25.63
CA THR A 35 -17.36 -27.25 26.05
C THR A 35 -18.30 -26.08 25.74
N THR A 36 -19.13 -26.22 24.71
CA THR A 36 -20.26 -25.32 24.45
C THR A 36 -21.47 -25.80 25.26
N THR A 37 -21.86 -25.05 26.28
CA THR A 37 -23.15 -25.23 26.96
C THR A 37 -23.64 -23.87 27.44
N GLY A 38 -24.79 -23.43 26.92
CA GLY A 38 -25.44 -22.21 27.37
C GLY A 38 -26.47 -21.65 26.39
N GLU A 39 -27.61 -22.33 26.26
CA GLU A 39 -28.85 -21.75 25.75
C GLU A 39 -29.35 -20.62 26.67
N GLY A 40 -29.98 -19.59 26.10
CA GLY A 40 -31.06 -18.86 26.76
C GLY A 40 -30.79 -17.38 27.08
N GLY A 41 -30.94 -16.51 26.08
CA GLY A 41 -30.94 -15.06 26.25
C GLY A 41 -31.76 -14.34 25.18
N SER A 42 -33.07 -14.59 25.12
CA SER A 42 -34.01 -13.81 24.31
C SER A 42 -34.35 -12.50 25.03
N GLY A 43 -33.50 -11.48 24.88
CA GLY A 43 -33.70 -10.12 25.38
C GLY A 43 -33.15 -9.14 24.35
N ALA A 44 -34.06 -8.61 23.53
CA ALA A 44 -33.91 -7.60 22.47
C ALA A 44 -32.52 -6.92 22.32
N ALA A 45 -32.02 -6.84 21.08
CA ALA A 45 -31.14 -5.74 20.66
C ALA A 45 -31.99 -4.60 20.07
N PRO A 46 -32.37 -3.57 20.85
CA PRO A 46 -32.77 -2.28 20.31
C PRO A 46 -31.95 -1.18 21.00
N GLY A 47 -31.04 -0.48 20.35
CA GLY A 47 -30.61 -0.50 18.96
C GLY A 47 -29.41 0.45 18.81
N CYS A 48 -28.93 0.65 17.60
CA CYS A 48 -28.15 1.86 17.30
C CYS A 48 -29.08 3.05 17.18
N PRO A 49 -29.09 3.92 18.18
CA PRO A 49 -28.92 5.34 17.89
C PRO A 49 -27.80 5.91 18.76
N THR A 50 -26.77 6.41 18.09
CA THR A 50 -25.52 6.85 18.70
C THR A 50 -25.47 8.35 18.94
N VAL A 51 -24.38 8.80 19.59
CA VAL A 51 -24.09 10.20 19.96
C VAL A 51 -23.89 11.12 18.74
N LEU A 52 -23.85 10.54 17.54
CA LEU A 52 -23.62 11.27 16.30
C LEU A 52 -24.85 12.10 15.90
N GLU A 53 -24.61 13.33 15.43
CA GLU A 53 -25.68 14.23 15.02
C GLU A 53 -26.46 13.67 13.80
N ALA A 54 -27.76 13.97 13.72
CA ALA A 54 -28.58 13.63 12.54
C ALA A 54 -28.18 14.57 11.38
N PRO A 55 -27.88 14.08 10.15
CA PRO A 55 -28.25 12.80 9.52
C PRO A 55 -27.21 11.66 9.56
N CYS A 56 -25.96 11.93 9.92
CA CYS A 56 -24.88 10.91 9.94
C CYS A 56 -25.18 9.76 10.91
N GLY A 57 -25.58 10.08 12.13
CA GLY A 57 -25.88 9.08 13.16
C GLY A 57 -27.02 8.13 12.75
N THR A 58 -27.99 8.63 11.99
CA THR A 58 -29.07 7.78 11.44
C THR A 58 -28.51 6.78 10.43
N CYS A 59 -27.71 7.25 9.47
CA CYS A 59 -27.13 6.33 8.49
C CYS A 59 -26.21 5.29 9.15
N MET A 60 -25.28 5.75 9.99
CA MET A 60 -24.33 4.84 10.66
C MET A 60 -25.06 3.82 11.52
N GLY A 61 -26.11 4.25 12.23
CA GLY A 61 -26.93 3.35 13.04
C GLY A 61 -27.76 2.35 12.23
N ASP A 62 -28.19 2.71 11.03
CA ASP A 62 -29.00 1.83 10.17
C ASP A 62 -28.13 0.87 9.34
N ALA A 63 -27.05 1.38 8.74
CA ALA A 63 -26.22 0.64 7.79
C ALA A 63 -25.03 -0.08 8.45
N CYS A 64 -24.53 0.42 9.58
CA CYS A 64 -23.24 0.02 10.14
C CYS A 64 -23.25 -0.09 11.66
N CYS A 65 -24.39 -0.52 12.20
CA CYS A 65 -24.59 -0.55 13.64
C CYS A 65 -23.51 -1.36 14.38
N GLU A 66 -23.12 -2.50 13.83
CA GLU A 66 -22.12 -3.38 14.44
C GLU A 66 -20.76 -2.69 14.55
N ASP A 67 -20.26 -2.09 13.47
CA ASP A 67 -18.96 -1.42 13.46
C ASP A 67 -18.94 -0.16 14.32
N LEU A 68 -20.05 0.57 14.31
CA LEU A 68 -20.25 1.74 15.16
C LEU A 68 -20.23 1.39 16.64
N THR A 69 -21.02 0.40 17.08
CA THR A 69 -21.02 -0.05 18.48
C THR A 69 -19.67 -0.63 18.88
N ALA A 70 -19.03 -1.42 18.00
CA ALA A 70 -17.71 -1.97 18.28
C ALA A 70 -16.64 -0.89 18.48
N CYS A 71 -16.74 0.23 17.76
CA CYS A 71 -15.85 1.37 17.95
C CYS A 71 -16.21 2.21 19.20
N GLU A 72 -17.50 2.40 19.51
CA GLU A 72 -17.94 3.08 20.74
C GLU A 72 -17.51 2.35 22.02
N ASP A 73 -17.55 1.01 22.00
CA ASP A 73 -17.15 0.16 23.12
C ASP A 73 -15.62 0.11 23.32
N ASP A 74 -14.84 0.55 22.33
CA ASP A 74 -13.38 0.66 22.39
C ASP A 74 -12.98 2.14 22.58
N PRO A 75 -12.53 2.55 23.78
CA PRO A 75 -12.19 3.95 24.05
C PRO A 75 -11.08 4.50 23.15
N ASP A 76 -10.20 3.65 22.63
CA ASP A 76 -9.11 4.06 21.75
C ASP A 76 -9.61 4.26 20.32
N CYS A 77 -10.48 3.37 19.83
CA CYS A 77 -11.18 3.58 18.57
C CYS A 77 -11.99 4.88 18.61
N TRP A 78 -12.77 5.08 19.67
CA TRP A 78 -13.61 6.26 19.81
C TRP A 78 -12.82 7.56 19.88
N ALA A 79 -11.72 7.58 20.65
CA ALA A 79 -10.81 8.72 20.73
C ALA A 79 -10.17 9.03 19.38
N CYS A 80 -9.76 8.00 18.63
CA CYS A 80 -9.21 8.13 17.29
C CYS A 80 -10.21 8.78 16.31
N VAL A 81 -11.40 8.20 16.14
CA VAL A 81 -12.36 8.64 15.11
C VAL A 81 -13.02 10.00 15.42
N HIS A 82 -12.84 10.51 16.64
CA HIS A 82 -13.24 11.85 17.06
C HIS A 82 -12.07 12.85 17.14
N ALA A 83 -10.90 12.50 16.59
CA ALA A 83 -9.70 13.33 16.59
C ALA A 83 -9.27 13.80 18.01
N GLN A 84 -9.52 12.98 19.03
CA GLN A 84 -9.10 13.26 20.41
C GLN A 84 -7.68 12.77 20.67
N ASP A 85 -7.28 11.67 20.01
CA ASP A 85 -5.96 11.04 20.11
C ASP A 85 -5.65 10.28 18.82
N SER A 86 -4.79 10.82 17.95
CA SER A 86 -4.40 10.16 16.70
C SER A 86 -3.54 8.91 16.93
N ASP A 87 -2.82 8.84 18.05
CA ASP A 87 -1.99 7.69 18.38
C ASP A 87 -2.85 6.52 18.89
N ALA A 88 -4.12 6.77 19.24
CA ALA A 88 -5.06 5.73 19.65
C ALA A 88 -5.47 4.81 18.49
N CYS A 89 -5.43 5.30 17.25
CA CYS A 89 -5.82 4.52 16.06
C CYS A 89 -4.99 3.24 15.88
N GLU A 90 -3.71 3.30 16.24
CA GLU A 90 -2.71 2.25 15.99
C GLU A 90 -2.24 1.54 17.26
N ARG A 91 -2.92 1.76 18.39
CA ARG A 91 -2.42 1.27 19.68
C ARG A 91 -2.40 -0.26 19.75
N THR A 92 -3.40 -0.91 19.14
CA THR A 92 -3.46 -2.36 18.99
C THR A 92 -3.98 -2.72 17.59
N PRO A 93 -3.59 -3.87 17.03
CA PRO A 93 -4.16 -4.36 15.77
C PRO A 93 -5.69 -4.47 15.81
N GLU A 94 -6.27 -4.90 16.94
CA GLU A 94 -7.71 -5.02 17.08
C GLU A 94 -8.44 -3.66 17.08
N THR A 95 -7.81 -2.63 17.65
CA THR A 95 -8.33 -1.25 17.61
C THR A 95 -8.25 -0.70 16.18
N HIS A 96 -7.13 -0.92 15.49
CA HIS A 96 -6.97 -0.52 14.09
C HIS A 96 -8.06 -1.15 13.21
N ASP A 97 -8.27 -2.46 13.31
CA ASP A 97 -9.33 -3.14 12.55
C ASP A 97 -10.73 -2.58 12.81
N ARG A 98 -11.02 -2.11 14.04
CA ARG A 98 -12.30 -1.47 14.39
C ARG A 98 -12.41 -0.07 13.79
N VAL A 99 -11.35 0.73 13.87
CA VAL A 99 -11.27 2.06 13.25
C VAL A 99 -11.49 1.94 11.74
N ASP A 100 -10.83 0.99 11.09
CA ASP A 100 -10.97 0.73 9.66
C ASP A 100 -12.41 0.46 9.25
N ARG A 101 -13.08 -0.49 9.91
CA ARG A 101 -14.48 -0.80 9.57
C ARG A 101 -15.41 0.39 9.79
N TYR A 102 -15.21 1.15 10.87
CA TYR A 102 -15.95 2.38 11.12
C TYR A 102 -15.74 3.42 10.00
N LEU A 103 -14.49 3.68 9.62
CA LEU A 103 -14.12 4.67 8.61
C LEU A 103 -14.60 4.26 7.21
N VAL A 104 -14.48 2.98 6.84
CA VAL A 104 -15.01 2.43 5.59
C VAL A 104 -16.52 2.67 5.50
N CYS A 105 -17.27 2.40 6.56
CA CYS A 105 -18.70 2.68 6.54
C CYS A 105 -18.98 4.19 6.38
N ARG A 106 -18.32 5.02 7.20
CA ARG A 106 -18.55 6.46 7.24
C ARG A 106 -18.23 7.12 5.89
N GLY A 107 -17.12 6.73 5.26
CA GLY A 107 -16.68 7.25 3.96
C GLY A 107 -17.30 6.57 2.75
N GLY A 108 -17.91 5.40 2.93
CA GLY A 108 -18.59 4.63 1.88
C GLY A 108 -20.11 4.74 1.99
N ALA A 109 -20.74 3.72 2.58
CA ALA A 109 -22.21 3.60 2.63
C ALA A 109 -22.92 4.81 3.25
N CYS A 110 -22.27 5.51 4.19
CA CYS A 110 -22.83 6.67 4.88
C CYS A 110 -22.22 8.02 4.49
N GLN A 111 -21.43 8.05 3.42
CA GLN A 111 -20.69 9.23 2.97
C GLN A 111 -21.59 10.47 2.87
N GLN A 112 -22.69 10.40 2.12
CA GLN A 112 -23.56 11.56 1.88
C GLN A 112 -24.24 12.09 3.15
N ALA A 113 -24.41 11.24 4.17
CA ALA A 113 -24.99 11.62 5.45
C ALA A 113 -23.93 12.19 6.42
N CYS A 114 -22.68 11.76 6.27
CA CYS A 114 -21.61 12.00 7.24
C CYS A 114 -20.56 13.01 6.82
N ILE A 115 -20.38 13.23 5.52
CA ILE A 115 -19.30 14.03 4.95
C ILE A 115 -19.92 15.00 3.95
N ALA A 116 -19.64 16.29 4.14
CA ALA A 116 -20.16 17.31 3.24
C ALA A 116 -19.38 17.31 1.91
N GLY A 117 -20.11 17.32 0.80
CA GLY A 117 -19.51 17.20 -0.54
C GLY A 117 -19.23 15.74 -0.88
N GLY A 118 -19.43 15.36 -2.14
CA GLY A 118 -19.38 13.95 -2.54
C GLY A 118 -20.11 13.66 -3.85
N ASN A 119 -19.90 14.51 -4.85
CA ASN A 119 -20.47 14.30 -6.19
C ASN A 119 -19.45 14.78 -7.23
N GLY A 120 -18.19 14.37 -7.04
CA GLY A 120 -17.13 14.60 -8.02
C GLY A 120 -17.33 13.76 -9.27
N ASP A 121 -16.41 13.92 -10.20
CA ASP A 121 -16.26 13.03 -11.35
C ASP A 121 -14.98 12.20 -11.16
N CYS A 122 -15.10 10.88 -11.37
CA CYS A 122 -13.99 9.93 -11.30
C CYS A 122 -13.21 9.83 -12.61
N GLU A 123 -13.78 10.29 -13.74
CA GLU A 123 -13.18 10.19 -15.06
C GLU A 123 -11.82 10.91 -15.10
N GLY A 124 -10.80 10.22 -15.62
CA GLY A 124 -9.43 10.73 -15.76
C GLY A 124 -8.63 10.89 -14.47
N ARG A 125 -9.22 10.64 -13.28
CA ARG A 125 -8.54 10.85 -11.99
C ARG A 125 -7.34 9.94 -11.75
N LEU A 126 -7.32 8.76 -12.39
CA LEU A 126 -6.29 7.73 -12.18
C LEU A 126 -5.26 7.63 -13.31
N ASP A 127 -5.43 8.37 -14.42
CA ASP A 127 -4.70 8.17 -15.68
C ASP A 127 -3.17 8.32 -15.56
N ASN A 128 -2.69 9.06 -14.55
CA ASN A 128 -1.26 9.26 -14.31
C ASN A 128 -0.75 8.53 -13.06
N LEU A 129 -1.63 7.84 -12.34
CA LEU A 129 -1.31 7.11 -11.11
C LEU A 129 -1.24 5.60 -11.37
N TYR A 130 -1.99 5.10 -12.35
CA TYR A 130 -2.05 3.69 -12.70
C TYR A 130 -1.90 3.47 -14.20
N PRO A 131 -1.48 2.26 -14.62
CA PRO A 131 -1.63 1.84 -16.01
C PRO A 131 -3.09 1.99 -16.49
N ALA A 132 -3.28 2.37 -17.76
CA ALA A 132 -4.60 2.70 -18.30
C ALA A 132 -5.67 1.62 -18.05
N ALA A 133 -5.33 0.33 -18.21
CA ALA A 133 -6.26 -0.77 -17.96
C ALA A 133 -6.71 -0.86 -16.49
N CYS A 134 -5.79 -0.59 -15.55
CA CYS A 134 -6.11 -0.53 -14.13
C CYS A 134 -6.99 0.67 -13.81
N ALA A 135 -6.63 1.85 -14.32
CA ALA A 135 -7.41 3.07 -14.15
C ALA A 135 -8.85 2.88 -14.65
N GLU A 136 -9.03 2.32 -15.85
CA GLU A 136 -10.34 2.00 -16.42
C GLU A 136 -11.14 1.04 -15.54
N CYS A 137 -10.51 -0.04 -15.05
CA CYS A 137 -11.15 -1.02 -14.19
C CYS A 137 -11.61 -0.42 -12.85
N LEU A 138 -10.71 0.33 -12.19
CA LEU A 138 -10.98 0.97 -10.90
C LEU A 138 -12.02 2.08 -11.04
N GLN A 139 -11.95 2.91 -12.08
CA GLN A 139 -12.96 3.93 -12.37
C GLN A 139 -14.32 3.30 -12.66
N ALA A 140 -14.38 2.16 -13.36
CA ALA A 140 -15.64 1.48 -13.61
C ALA A 140 -16.27 0.88 -12.34
N SER A 141 -15.45 0.45 -11.38
CA SER A 141 -15.92 -0.32 -10.21
C SER A 141 -16.05 0.52 -8.93
N CYS A 142 -15.27 1.59 -8.82
CA CYS A 142 -15.11 2.42 -7.62
C CYS A 142 -15.30 3.92 -7.91
N CYS A 143 -16.10 4.26 -8.94
CA CYS A 143 -16.24 5.65 -9.38
C CYS A 143 -16.69 6.57 -8.24
N ASP A 144 -17.66 6.13 -7.43
CA ASP A 144 -18.21 6.95 -6.36
C ASP A 144 -17.15 7.24 -5.29
N GLU A 145 -16.40 6.24 -4.85
CA GLU A 145 -15.30 6.41 -3.88
C GLU A 145 -14.18 7.29 -4.43
N ILE A 146 -13.78 7.09 -5.68
CA ILE A 146 -12.77 7.92 -6.36
C ILE A 146 -13.25 9.37 -6.43
N ALA A 147 -14.49 9.59 -6.89
CA ALA A 147 -15.07 10.92 -7.02
C ALA A 147 -15.19 11.64 -5.68
N ASN A 148 -15.59 10.92 -4.63
CA ASN A 148 -15.72 11.46 -3.28
C ASN A 148 -14.36 11.83 -2.69
N CYS A 149 -13.37 10.94 -2.81
CA CYS A 149 -12.01 11.23 -2.35
C CYS A 149 -11.41 12.40 -3.13
N ALA A 150 -11.51 12.41 -4.46
CA ALA A 150 -10.99 13.46 -5.33
C ALA A 150 -11.64 14.84 -5.11
N ALA A 151 -12.84 14.89 -4.53
CA ALA A 151 -13.52 16.12 -4.17
C ALA A 151 -13.12 16.68 -2.78
N ASN A 152 -12.31 15.93 -2.02
CA ASN A 152 -11.84 16.30 -0.69
C ASN A 152 -10.31 16.34 -0.67
N ASP A 153 -9.72 17.54 -0.54
CA ASP A 153 -8.26 17.72 -0.59
C ASP A 153 -7.52 16.88 0.47
N ALA A 154 -8.09 16.68 1.67
CA ALA A 154 -7.46 15.85 2.68
C ALA A 154 -7.44 14.37 2.30
N CYS A 155 -8.48 13.87 1.61
CA CYS A 155 -8.43 12.52 1.05
C CYS A 155 -7.44 12.45 -0.13
N TRP A 156 -7.61 13.31 -1.13
CA TRP A 156 -6.91 13.17 -2.39
C TRP A 156 -5.43 13.56 -2.31
N ILE A 157 -5.14 14.71 -1.71
CA ILE A 157 -3.79 15.25 -1.62
C ILE A 157 -3.09 14.61 -0.44
N ASP A 158 -3.61 14.79 0.77
CA ASP A 158 -2.89 14.45 1.99
C ASP A 158 -2.79 12.92 2.19
N CYS A 159 -3.91 12.19 2.10
CA CYS A 159 -3.91 10.73 2.30
C CYS A 159 -3.44 9.94 1.06
N TYR A 160 -4.01 10.24 -0.11
CA TYR A 160 -3.90 9.35 -1.27
C TYR A 160 -2.69 9.59 -2.16
N THR A 161 -2.33 10.84 -2.45
CA THR A 161 -1.21 11.14 -3.37
C THR A 161 0.09 11.52 -2.67
N MET A 162 0.03 12.21 -1.52
CA MET A 162 1.22 12.57 -0.74
C MET A 162 1.56 11.55 0.36
N HIS A 163 0.58 10.78 0.82
CA HIS A 163 0.71 9.86 1.95
C HIS A 163 1.30 10.54 3.21
N ASP A 164 0.90 11.79 3.45
CA ASP A 164 1.27 12.52 4.66
C ASP A 164 0.40 12.03 5.81
N THR A 165 0.96 11.15 6.65
CA THR A 165 0.24 10.51 7.76
C THR A 165 -0.35 11.53 8.73
N ASP A 166 0.39 12.60 9.06
CA ASP A 166 -0.04 13.60 10.03
C ASP A 166 -1.20 14.44 9.45
N ALA A 167 -1.07 14.89 8.20
CA ALA A 167 -2.12 15.65 7.53
C ALA A 167 -3.38 14.79 7.30
N CYS A 168 -3.21 13.53 6.89
CA CYS A 168 -4.29 12.58 6.69
C CYS A 168 -5.07 12.33 7.99
N HIS A 169 -4.37 11.99 9.08
CA HIS A 169 -5.00 11.73 10.37
C HIS A 169 -5.57 13.00 11.03
N GLY A 170 -5.11 14.19 10.61
CA GLY A 170 -5.63 15.48 11.03
C GLY A 170 -7.04 15.79 10.51
N ASN A 171 -7.53 15.06 9.50
CA ASN A 171 -8.85 15.27 8.91
C ASN A 171 -9.66 13.96 8.83
N GLN A 172 -10.62 13.80 9.74
CA GLN A 172 -11.42 12.59 9.87
C GLN A 172 -12.31 12.29 8.64
N ASP A 173 -12.75 13.31 7.91
CA ASP A 173 -13.57 13.13 6.71
C ASP A 173 -12.70 12.64 5.55
N GLY A 174 -11.55 13.30 5.33
CA GLY A 174 -10.59 12.87 4.32
C GLY A 174 -10.08 11.45 4.58
N HIS A 175 -9.79 11.13 5.84
CA HIS A 175 -9.34 9.82 6.26
C HIS A 175 -10.43 8.74 6.05
N ALA A 176 -11.69 9.01 6.42
CA ALA A 176 -12.79 8.09 6.16
C ALA A 176 -12.98 7.78 4.67
N LEU A 177 -12.91 8.81 3.82
CA LEU A 177 -12.97 8.65 2.36
C LEU A 177 -11.81 7.82 1.82
N TYR A 178 -10.60 7.97 2.38
CA TYR A 178 -9.43 7.19 1.99
C TYR A 178 -9.61 5.69 2.31
N HIS A 179 -10.11 5.35 3.49
CA HIS A 179 -10.42 3.95 3.83
C HIS A 179 -11.52 3.38 2.94
N ALA A 180 -12.59 4.13 2.65
CA ALA A 180 -13.63 3.68 1.73
C ALA A 180 -13.09 3.42 0.33
N LEU A 181 -12.22 4.30 -0.19
CA LEU A 181 -11.52 4.12 -1.47
C LEU A 181 -10.66 2.85 -1.46
N GLY A 182 -9.84 2.67 -0.42
CA GLY A 182 -9.00 1.48 -0.26
C GLY A 182 -9.82 0.19 -0.18
N ALA A 183 -10.93 0.20 0.56
CA ALA A 183 -11.85 -0.93 0.64
C ALA A 183 -12.45 -1.28 -0.72
N CYS A 184 -12.86 -0.30 -1.53
CA CYS A 184 -13.36 -0.57 -2.87
C CYS A 184 -12.29 -1.16 -3.79
N PHE A 185 -11.07 -0.60 -3.76
CA PHE A 185 -9.95 -1.12 -4.56
C PHE A 185 -9.62 -2.57 -4.21
N ASN A 186 -9.68 -2.91 -2.92
CA ASN A 186 -9.43 -4.27 -2.44
C ASN A 186 -10.58 -5.25 -2.72
N ALA A 187 -11.83 -4.77 -2.73
CA ALA A 187 -13.00 -5.60 -3.01
C ALA A 187 -13.19 -5.87 -4.51
N THR A 188 -12.58 -5.06 -5.37
CA THR A 188 -12.73 -5.17 -6.82
C THR A 188 -11.71 -6.14 -7.42
N ASP A 189 -12.15 -6.97 -8.37
CA ASP A 189 -11.27 -7.85 -9.16
C ASP A 189 -10.54 -7.09 -10.29
N CYS A 190 -9.83 -6.02 -9.92
CA CYS A 190 -8.97 -5.27 -10.85
C CYS A 190 -7.50 -5.71 -10.78
N ALA A 191 -7.17 -6.71 -9.96
CA ALA A 191 -5.79 -7.11 -9.70
C ALA A 191 -5.02 -7.44 -10.99
N SER A 192 -5.64 -8.10 -11.97
CA SER A 192 -5.01 -8.40 -13.26
C SER A 192 -4.84 -7.17 -14.16
N ALA A 193 -5.76 -6.20 -14.07
CA ALA A 193 -5.65 -4.94 -14.81
C ALA A 193 -4.60 -4.01 -14.18
N CYS A 194 -4.41 -4.14 -12.87
CA CYS A 194 -3.49 -3.38 -12.03
C CYS A 194 -2.14 -4.03 -11.80
N SER A 195 -1.93 -5.27 -12.24
CA SER A 195 -0.60 -5.84 -12.32
C SER A 195 0.12 -5.27 -13.54
N ALA A 196 1.32 -4.73 -13.35
CA ALA A 196 2.22 -4.54 -14.49
C ALA A 196 2.41 -5.91 -15.15
N PRO A 197 2.46 -5.98 -16.49
CA PRO A 197 2.89 -7.19 -17.16
C PRO A 197 4.18 -7.67 -16.51
N PRO A 198 4.28 -8.96 -16.12
CA PRO A 198 5.52 -9.47 -15.57
C PRO A 198 6.62 -9.26 -16.61
N ILE A 199 7.73 -8.65 -16.20
CA ILE A 199 8.88 -8.54 -17.10
C ILE A 199 9.73 -9.80 -16.95
N ALA A 200 10.23 -10.31 -18.07
CA ALA A 200 11.21 -11.37 -18.07
C ALA A 200 12.61 -10.73 -17.97
N PRO A 201 13.36 -10.88 -16.87
CA PRO A 201 14.68 -10.26 -16.77
C PRO A 201 15.66 -10.94 -17.73
N ALA A 202 16.60 -10.18 -18.31
CA ALA A 202 17.67 -10.75 -19.11
C ALA A 202 18.68 -11.49 -18.21
N CYS A 203 18.50 -12.81 -18.08
CA CYS A 203 19.28 -13.63 -17.14
C CYS A 203 20.77 -13.75 -17.49
N ASP A 204 21.16 -13.33 -18.69
CA ASP A 204 22.55 -13.31 -19.16
C ASP A 204 23.17 -11.91 -19.10
N ALA A 205 22.49 -10.93 -18.49
CA ALA A 205 23.05 -9.60 -18.26
C ALA A 205 24.36 -9.71 -17.43
N PRO A 206 25.46 -9.08 -17.88
CA PRO A 206 26.76 -9.21 -17.24
C PRO A 206 26.76 -8.68 -15.80
N VAL A 207 27.57 -9.31 -14.94
CA VAL A 207 27.73 -8.86 -13.55
C VAL A 207 28.39 -7.48 -13.47
N ASP A 208 29.32 -7.21 -14.37
CA ASP A 208 29.94 -5.91 -14.54
C ASP A 208 29.25 -5.20 -15.71
N SER A 209 28.52 -4.12 -15.41
CA SER A 209 27.88 -3.30 -16.43
C SER A 209 28.93 -2.55 -17.26
N PRO A 210 28.96 -2.69 -18.60
CA PRO A 210 29.85 -1.93 -19.47
C PRO A 210 29.69 -0.42 -19.37
N SER A 211 28.48 0.08 -19.07
CA SER A 211 28.25 1.50 -18.84
C SER A 211 28.83 1.99 -17.51
N ALA A 212 29.14 1.11 -16.56
CA ALA A 212 29.60 1.44 -15.22
C ALA A 212 28.73 2.50 -14.53
N GLY A 213 27.42 2.50 -14.81
CA GLY A 213 26.46 3.41 -14.19
C GLY A 213 26.62 4.87 -14.59
N VAL A 214 27.27 5.20 -15.72
CA VAL A 214 27.48 6.60 -16.18
C VAL A 214 26.19 7.39 -16.41
N CYS A 215 25.06 6.70 -16.58
CA CYS A 215 23.75 7.33 -16.73
C CYS A 215 23.18 7.87 -15.41
N VAL A 216 23.70 7.44 -14.26
CA VAL A 216 23.19 7.86 -12.95
C VAL A 216 23.75 9.26 -12.65
N PRO A 217 22.89 10.29 -12.48
CA PRO A 217 23.36 11.63 -12.19
C PRO A 217 24.19 11.67 -10.91
N THR A 218 25.27 12.44 -10.91
CA THR A 218 26.06 12.71 -9.71
C THR A 218 25.21 13.44 -8.67
N GLY A 219 25.05 12.83 -7.49
CA GLY A 219 24.28 13.40 -6.38
C GLY A 219 23.24 12.47 -5.74
N GLY A 220 23.01 11.28 -6.29
CA GLY A 220 22.26 10.22 -5.60
C GLY A 220 23.00 9.70 -4.36
N ALA A 221 22.30 9.08 -3.42
CA ALA A 221 22.91 8.48 -2.23
C ALA A 221 23.81 7.28 -2.58
N CYS A 222 23.50 6.60 -3.68
CA CYS A 222 24.27 5.50 -4.23
C CYS A 222 24.00 5.34 -5.74
N ASN A 223 24.84 4.56 -6.42
CA ASN A 223 24.67 4.19 -7.82
C ASN A 223 24.07 2.78 -7.92
N PRO A 224 22.85 2.60 -8.47
CA PRO A 224 22.18 1.30 -8.54
C PRO A 224 22.84 0.31 -9.50
N VAL A 225 23.57 0.78 -10.51
CA VAL A 225 24.23 -0.07 -11.52
C VAL A 225 25.53 -0.65 -10.96
N THR A 226 26.29 0.13 -10.19
CA THR A 226 27.61 -0.26 -9.66
C THR A 226 27.61 -0.58 -8.17
N ASN A 227 26.52 -0.30 -7.45
CA ASN A 227 26.41 -0.30 -5.99
C ASN A 227 27.32 0.70 -5.27
N GLU A 228 27.97 1.63 -5.99
CA GLU A 228 28.85 2.63 -5.38
C GLU A 228 28.08 3.53 -4.41
N GLY A 229 28.65 3.78 -3.23
CA GLY A 229 28.04 4.60 -2.17
C GLY A 229 27.40 3.78 -1.04
N CYS A 230 27.13 2.49 -1.27
CA CYS A 230 26.65 1.60 -0.21
C CYS A 230 27.80 0.95 0.58
N PRO A 231 27.56 0.59 1.86
CA PRO A 231 28.55 -0.14 2.64
C PRO A 231 28.84 -1.53 2.07
N ASP A 232 30.09 -2.01 2.25
CA ASP A 232 30.52 -3.37 1.89
C ASP A 232 30.03 -4.43 2.91
N ASP A 233 28.77 -4.34 3.36
CA ASP A 233 28.13 -5.29 4.28
C ASP A 233 27.04 -6.15 3.60
N GLY A 234 26.93 -6.04 2.28
CA GLY A 234 25.87 -6.68 1.49
C GLY A 234 24.64 -5.80 1.27
N SER A 235 24.69 -4.52 1.68
CA SER A 235 23.69 -3.53 1.31
C SER A 235 23.60 -3.36 -0.21
N ALA A 236 22.38 -3.17 -0.72
CA ALA A 236 22.10 -2.95 -2.13
C ALA A 236 21.55 -1.54 -2.37
N CYS A 237 22.06 -0.86 -3.40
CA CYS A 237 21.51 0.40 -3.88
C CYS A 237 20.26 0.11 -4.72
N ASP A 238 19.09 0.44 -4.18
CA ASP A 238 17.79 0.20 -4.83
C ASP A 238 16.93 1.47 -4.75
N ILE A 239 15.85 1.51 -5.51
CA ILE A 239 14.91 2.61 -5.56
C ILE A 239 13.91 2.51 -4.39
N ASN A 240 13.68 3.61 -3.69
CA ASN A 240 12.62 3.68 -2.68
C ASN A 240 11.28 4.11 -3.29
N GLN A 241 10.23 4.13 -2.47
CA GLN A 241 8.89 4.54 -2.92
C GLN A 241 8.84 5.99 -3.46
N GLY A 242 9.77 6.85 -3.05
CA GLY A 242 9.91 8.22 -3.54
C GLY A 242 10.68 8.34 -4.87
N GLY A 243 11.02 7.23 -5.52
CA GLY A 243 11.76 7.23 -6.79
C GLY A 243 13.25 7.60 -6.64
N THR A 244 13.79 7.56 -5.42
CA THR A 244 15.19 7.90 -5.13
C THR A 244 16.00 6.66 -4.78
N PHE A 245 17.24 6.60 -5.27
CA PHE A 245 18.15 5.51 -4.95
C PHE A 245 18.77 5.68 -3.56
N GLN A 246 18.69 4.62 -2.75
CA GLN A 246 19.28 4.56 -1.41
C GLN A 246 19.80 3.15 -1.11
N CYS A 247 20.68 3.05 -0.11
CA CYS A 247 21.21 1.77 0.33
C CYS A 247 20.22 1.09 1.26
N PHE A 248 19.73 -0.08 0.85
CA PHE A 248 18.92 -0.96 1.68
C PHE A 248 19.83 -1.96 2.40
N PRO A 249 19.60 -2.18 3.70
CA PRO A 249 20.45 -3.06 4.51
C PRO A 249 20.33 -4.54 4.08
N PRO A 250 21.35 -5.37 4.34
CA PRO A 250 21.31 -6.81 4.08
C PRO A 250 20.22 -7.53 4.92
N PRO A 251 19.79 -8.75 4.53
CA PRO A 251 20.34 -9.57 3.45
C PRO A 251 19.69 -9.30 2.09
N SER A 252 20.54 -9.20 1.08
CA SER A 252 20.14 -9.09 -0.32
C SER A 252 20.90 -10.13 -1.16
N PRO A 253 20.58 -11.43 -1.05
CA PRO A 253 21.40 -12.48 -1.65
C PRO A 253 20.99 -12.85 -3.08
N ASN A 254 19.80 -12.45 -3.53
CA ASN A 254 19.17 -13.06 -4.71
C ASN A 254 19.79 -12.52 -6.01
N ALA A 255 20.34 -13.41 -6.82
CA ALA A 255 20.97 -13.06 -8.09
C ALA A 255 19.93 -12.75 -9.18
N THR A 256 20.39 -12.25 -10.34
CA THR A 256 19.53 -12.01 -11.50
C THR A 256 18.69 -13.25 -11.84
N CYS A 257 17.40 -13.03 -12.11
CA CYS A 257 16.37 -14.04 -12.37
C CYS A 257 15.94 -14.95 -11.20
N GLU A 258 16.53 -14.79 -10.01
CA GLU A 258 16.00 -15.44 -8.80
C GLU A 258 14.75 -14.72 -8.30
N ALA A 259 13.92 -15.44 -7.55
CA ALA A 259 12.71 -14.88 -6.95
C ALA A 259 13.07 -13.80 -5.94
N CYS A 260 12.23 -12.78 -5.79
CA CYS A 260 12.42 -11.71 -4.82
C CYS A 260 11.10 -11.24 -4.22
N GLY A 261 11.20 -10.52 -3.10
CA GLY A 261 10.08 -10.01 -2.32
C GLY A 261 10.15 -10.45 -0.87
N SER A 262 9.16 -10.07 -0.07
CA SER A 262 9.11 -10.33 1.37
C SER A 262 9.31 -11.80 1.74
N ALA A 263 8.76 -12.74 0.94
CA ALA A 263 8.87 -14.17 1.18
C ALA A 263 10.14 -14.84 0.59
N ALA A 264 10.78 -14.21 -0.40
CA ALA A 264 11.90 -14.80 -1.15
C ALA A 264 13.25 -14.14 -0.86
N GLY A 265 13.26 -12.98 -0.17
CA GLY A 265 14.44 -12.15 0.03
C GLY A 265 14.60 -11.07 -1.03
N TRP A 266 15.62 -10.22 -0.84
CA TRP A 266 15.87 -9.07 -1.70
C TRP A 266 17.04 -9.30 -2.66
N CYS A 267 17.05 -8.51 -3.74
CA CYS A 267 17.97 -8.68 -4.85
C CYS A 267 19.37 -8.17 -4.53
N ALA A 268 20.38 -8.94 -4.92
CA ALA A 268 21.79 -8.63 -4.72
C ALA A 268 22.21 -7.30 -5.37
N PRO A 269 23.28 -6.65 -4.87
CA PRO A 269 23.84 -5.44 -5.46
C PRO A 269 23.87 -5.43 -6.99
N GLY A 270 23.40 -4.34 -7.60
CA GLY A 270 23.26 -4.21 -9.05
C GLY A 270 21.93 -4.72 -9.62
N ASN A 271 21.02 -5.22 -8.78
CA ASN A 271 19.70 -5.71 -9.17
C ASN A 271 18.60 -5.04 -8.34
N THR A 272 17.36 -5.15 -8.84
CA THR A 272 16.13 -4.79 -8.12
C THR A 272 15.04 -5.81 -8.37
N CYS A 273 14.02 -5.82 -7.52
CA CYS A 273 12.89 -6.73 -7.66
C CYS A 273 11.91 -6.20 -8.71
N ALA A 274 11.97 -6.76 -9.91
CA ALA A 274 11.13 -6.37 -11.02
C ALA A 274 9.66 -6.80 -10.87
N PRO A 275 8.72 -6.13 -11.59
CA PRO A 275 7.36 -6.63 -11.74
C PRO A 275 7.33 -8.10 -12.17
N GLY A 276 6.64 -8.95 -11.40
CA GLY A 276 6.67 -10.40 -11.56
C GLY A 276 7.56 -11.13 -10.54
N GLY A 277 8.19 -10.42 -9.59
CA GLY A 277 8.83 -11.01 -8.42
C GLY A 277 10.15 -11.71 -8.74
N LYS A 278 10.92 -11.19 -9.69
CA LYS A 278 12.26 -11.68 -10.03
C LYS A 278 13.29 -10.55 -10.02
N CYS A 279 14.53 -10.86 -9.67
CA CYS A 279 15.59 -9.88 -9.73
C CYS A 279 15.98 -9.56 -11.18
N ALA A 280 16.00 -8.27 -11.52
CA ALA A 280 16.50 -7.76 -12.79
C ALA A 280 17.69 -6.82 -12.55
N ARG A 281 18.68 -6.84 -13.45
CA ARG A 281 19.81 -5.92 -13.37
C ARG A 281 19.38 -4.52 -13.77
N TYR A 282 19.92 -3.51 -13.08
CA TYR A 282 19.88 -2.14 -13.56
C TYR A 282 20.76 -1.95 -14.80
N CYS A 283 20.35 -1.04 -15.67
CA CYS A 283 21.09 -0.69 -16.89
C CYS A 283 21.03 0.81 -17.21
N CYS A 284 22.03 1.27 -17.94
CA CYS A 284 22.03 2.57 -18.59
C CYS A 284 21.62 2.49 -20.06
N ASP A 285 22.01 1.41 -20.74
CA ASP A 285 21.70 1.13 -22.13
C ASP A 285 21.78 -0.39 -22.41
N ASP A 286 21.46 -0.79 -23.64
CA ASP A 286 21.39 -2.19 -24.06
C ASP A 286 22.72 -2.95 -23.91
N ALA A 287 23.87 -2.27 -23.89
CA ALA A 287 25.15 -2.94 -23.70
C ALA A 287 25.29 -3.55 -22.29
N ASP A 288 24.49 -3.09 -21.33
CA ASP A 288 24.42 -3.63 -19.97
C ASP A 288 23.59 -4.92 -19.86
N CYS A 289 22.89 -5.33 -20.93
CA CYS A 289 21.82 -6.32 -20.84
C CYS A 289 22.10 -7.64 -21.57
N GLY A 290 23.34 -7.90 -21.98
CA GLY A 290 23.69 -9.16 -22.63
C GLY A 290 22.94 -9.33 -23.95
N THR A 291 22.04 -10.32 -24.03
CA THR A 291 21.16 -10.51 -25.19
C THR A 291 19.81 -9.79 -25.09
N GLY A 292 19.52 -9.18 -23.94
CA GLY A 292 18.32 -8.39 -23.68
C GLY A 292 18.42 -6.92 -24.10
N THR A 293 17.47 -6.13 -23.61
CA THR A 293 17.38 -4.67 -23.82
C THR A 293 17.22 -3.93 -22.49
N CYS A 294 17.63 -2.67 -22.47
CA CYS A 294 17.47 -1.80 -21.30
C CYS A 294 16.14 -1.05 -21.37
N ASP A 295 15.14 -1.55 -20.62
CA ASP A 295 13.82 -0.92 -20.54
C ASP A 295 13.80 0.16 -19.44
N LYS A 296 13.69 1.42 -19.87
CA LYS A 296 13.69 2.60 -19.00
C LYS A 296 12.31 2.99 -18.49
N ASP A 297 11.26 2.36 -19.01
CA ASP A 297 9.88 2.70 -18.64
C ASP A 297 9.46 1.95 -17.37
N VAL A 298 10.07 0.78 -17.08
CA VAL A 298 9.70 -0.06 -15.93
C VAL A 298 9.81 0.64 -14.57
N LEU A 299 10.86 1.45 -14.38
CA LEU A 299 11.12 2.13 -13.11
C LEU A 299 10.54 3.55 -13.05
N GLY A 300 10.11 4.11 -14.17
CA GLY A 300 9.69 5.51 -14.27
C GLY A 300 10.81 6.54 -14.04
N VAL A 301 12.09 6.12 -14.02
CA VAL A 301 13.25 7.02 -13.92
C VAL A 301 13.98 7.11 -15.26
N ALA A 302 13.93 8.28 -15.90
CA ALA A 302 14.32 8.43 -17.31
C ALA A 302 15.77 8.02 -17.66
N THR A 303 16.67 7.93 -16.68
CA THR A 303 18.10 7.68 -16.92
C THR A 303 18.53 6.23 -16.70
N VAL A 304 17.82 5.47 -15.87
CA VAL A 304 18.17 4.09 -15.47
C VAL A 304 17.02 3.17 -15.83
N GLY A 305 17.30 2.05 -16.48
CA GLY A 305 16.32 1.02 -16.80
C GLY A 305 16.60 -0.30 -16.12
N LEU A 306 15.85 -1.33 -16.53
CA LEU A 306 16.07 -2.72 -16.17
C LEU A 306 16.41 -3.55 -17.41
N CYS A 307 17.33 -4.50 -17.25
CA CYS A 307 17.62 -5.48 -18.28
C CYS A 307 16.51 -6.52 -18.38
N VAL A 308 15.81 -6.49 -19.50
CA VAL A 308 14.70 -7.39 -19.84
C VAL A 308 15.03 -8.20 -21.09
N GLU A 309 14.41 -9.37 -21.25
CA GLU A 309 14.51 -10.15 -22.49
C GLU A 309 14.10 -9.29 -23.69
N ALA A 310 14.79 -9.45 -24.82
CA ALA A 310 14.44 -8.74 -26.04
C ALA A 310 13.08 -9.24 -26.57
N ASN A 311 12.11 -8.33 -26.68
CA ASN A 311 10.78 -8.60 -27.25
C ASN A 311 10.81 -8.86 -28.77
#